data_AF-A0A919Q016-F1
#
_entry.id   AF-A0A919Q016-F1
#
_cell.length_a   1.000
_cell.length_b   1.000
_cell.length_c   1.000
_cell.angle_alpha   90.00
_cell.angle_beta   90.00
_cell.angle_gamma   90.00
#
_symmetry.space_group_name_H-M   'P 1'
#
loop_
_entity.id
_entity.type
_entity.pdbx_description
1 polymer ?
#
loop_
_entity_poly.entity_id
_entity_poly.type
_entity_poly.pdbx_seq_one_letter_code
_entity_poly.pdbx_strand_id
1 'polypeptide(L)'
;MTSIERVTVLHGHTDQDSAYLVGDYPYGRILRCQIRYWIETAPKGAKRGMQRFVSQTTDPRKPGTVWNKPHPDTYDRLTIMYLNSDDHVKHTGVSEYGVTPEGDAWLRLRGILDQLTDEQRRLYDALLAVSRRSAATWEAFEATVAAITAHIADTGAEPEVTDGTWIDASGRRRYLGEHQVPMYLALADQRLNG
;
A
#
# COMPACT_ATOMS: atom_id res chain seq x y z
N MET A 1 -12.70 13.89 -12.06
CA MET A 1 -12.20 13.69 -10.67
C MET A 1 -11.81 12.24 -10.51
N THR A 2 -10.51 11.97 -10.39
CA THR A 2 -10.00 10.63 -10.14
C THR A 2 -10.27 10.26 -8.69
N SER A 3 -11.24 9.38 -8.45
CA SER A 3 -11.53 8.88 -7.10
C SER A 3 -10.53 7.78 -6.73
N ILE A 4 -9.85 7.94 -5.61
CA ILE A 4 -8.98 6.90 -5.04
C ILE A 4 -9.80 6.06 -4.05
N GLU A 5 -9.74 4.75 -4.21
CA GLU A 5 -10.41 3.80 -3.35
C GLU A 5 -9.95 3.94 -1.89
N ARG A 6 -10.90 4.07 -0.96
CA ARG A 6 -10.61 3.96 0.48
C ARG A 6 -10.67 2.50 0.92
N VAL A 7 -9.81 2.15 1.87
CA VAL A 7 -9.68 0.79 2.39
C VAL A 7 -10.01 0.72 3.88
N THR A 8 -10.21 -0.50 4.38
CA THR A 8 -10.40 -0.77 5.82
C THR A 8 -9.18 -1.51 6.37
N VAL A 9 -8.48 -0.92 7.34
CA VAL A 9 -7.32 -1.55 7.98
C VAL A 9 -7.78 -2.64 8.95
N LEU A 10 -7.10 -3.79 8.89
CA LEU A 10 -7.36 -4.94 9.76
C LEU A 10 -6.33 -5.00 10.88
N HIS A 11 -6.82 -5.07 12.13
CA HIS A 11 -5.99 -5.04 13.34
C HIS A 11 -6.12 -6.32 14.17
N GLY A 12 -5.14 -6.59 15.03
CA GLY A 12 -5.20 -7.68 16.01
C GLY A 12 -4.94 -9.08 15.47
N HIS A 13 -4.72 -9.24 14.16
CA HIS A 13 -4.38 -10.52 13.55
C HIS A 13 -2.87 -10.73 13.54
N THR A 14 -2.32 -11.17 14.67
CA THR A 14 -0.85 -11.18 14.89
C THR A 14 -0.21 -12.58 14.88
N ASP A 15 -1.03 -13.61 14.88
CA ASP A 15 -0.61 -15.00 14.86
C ASP A 15 -1.69 -15.88 14.23
N GLN A 16 -1.45 -17.18 14.23
CA GLN A 16 -2.33 -18.16 13.62
C GLN A 16 -3.71 -18.26 14.32
N ASP A 17 -3.77 -18.01 15.63
CA ASP A 17 -4.98 -18.18 16.45
C ASP A 17 -5.89 -16.94 16.35
N SER A 18 -5.28 -15.77 16.19
CA SER A 18 -5.94 -14.48 15.96
C SER A 18 -6.17 -14.15 14.48
N ALA A 19 -5.82 -15.04 13.55
CA ALA A 19 -5.81 -14.76 12.11
C ALA A 19 -7.19 -14.35 11.55
N TYR A 20 -7.19 -13.45 10.57
CA TYR A 20 -8.38 -13.09 9.80
C TYR A 20 -8.75 -14.25 8.86
N LEU A 21 -9.94 -14.83 9.01
CA LEU A 21 -10.39 -16.00 8.27
C LEU A 21 -11.36 -15.62 7.14
N VAL A 22 -11.06 -16.08 5.93
CA VAL A 22 -11.97 -16.05 4.78
C VAL A 22 -12.42 -17.48 4.48
N GLY A 23 -13.73 -17.69 4.54
CA GLY A 23 -14.34 -19.02 4.47
C GLY A 23 -14.47 -19.61 3.06
N ASP A 24 -14.51 -18.75 2.03
CA ASP A 24 -14.71 -19.16 0.64
C ASP A 24 -13.65 -18.50 -0.27
N TYR A 25 -12.52 -19.18 -0.45
CA TYR A 25 -11.38 -18.70 -1.24
C TYR A 25 -11.08 -19.61 -2.43
N PRO A 26 -10.84 -19.07 -3.64
CA PRO A 26 -10.51 -19.86 -4.81
C PRO A 26 -9.27 -20.74 -4.62
N TYR A 27 -9.38 -22.02 -4.95
CA TYR A 27 -8.28 -22.97 -4.97
C TYR A 27 -8.14 -23.60 -6.36
N GLY A 28 -7.19 -23.08 -7.14
CA GLY A 28 -7.10 -23.40 -8.57
C GLY A 28 -8.33 -22.87 -9.34
N ARG A 29 -8.78 -23.60 -10.36
CA ARG A 29 -9.90 -23.15 -11.23
C ARG A 29 -11.31 -23.45 -10.70
N ILE A 30 -11.46 -24.49 -9.87
CA ILE A 30 -12.79 -25.05 -9.55
C ILE A 30 -13.00 -25.19 -8.04
N LEU A 31 -11.96 -25.60 -7.30
CA LEU A 31 -12.11 -25.89 -5.89
C LEU A 31 -12.17 -24.60 -5.07
N ARG A 32 -12.78 -24.68 -3.89
CA ARG A 32 -12.81 -23.58 -2.92
C ARG A 32 -12.28 -24.08 -1.58
N CYS A 33 -11.63 -23.22 -0.84
CA CYS A 33 -10.96 -23.53 0.41
C CYS A 33 -11.17 -22.39 1.42
N GLN A 34 -10.67 -22.59 2.64
CA GLN A 34 -10.52 -21.50 3.58
C GLN A 34 -9.10 -20.93 3.45
N ILE A 35 -8.96 -19.63 3.67
CA ILE A 35 -7.66 -18.97 3.80
C ILE A 35 -7.67 -18.10 5.05
N ARG A 36 -6.55 -18.05 5.76
CA ARG A 36 -6.37 -17.14 6.88
C ARG A 36 -5.11 -16.31 6.73
N TYR A 37 -5.14 -15.13 7.32
CA TYR A 37 -4.09 -14.12 7.21
C TYR A 37 -3.74 -13.51 8.57
N TRP A 38 -2.45 -13.27 8.80
CA TRP A 38 -1.98 -12.56 9.98
C TRP A 38 -0.66 -11.84 9.68
N ILE A 39 -0.28 -10.93 10.57
CA ILE A 39 1.01 -10.26 10.57
C ILE A 39 1.83 -10.79 11.74
N GLU A 40 2.88 -11.55 11.48
CA GLU A 40 3.77 -11.98 12.55
C GLU A 40 4.95 -11.02 12.74
N THR A 41 5.44 -10.92 13.98
CA THR A 41 6.64 -10.15 14.32
C THR A 41 7.78 -11.10 14.68
N ALA A 42 8.95 -10.91 14.06
CA ALA A 42 10.12 -11.73 14.33
C ALA A 42 10.61 -11.53 15.78
N PRO A 43 10.69 -12.61 16.61
CA PRO A 43 11.03 -12.48 18.03
C PRO A 43 12.54 -12.37 18.28
N LYS A 44 13.38 -12.76 17.32
CA LYS A 44 14.85 -12.83 17.49
C LYS A 44 15.61 -12.74 16.17
N GLY A 45 16.94 -12.63 16.27
CA GLY A 45 17.86 -12.60 15.13
C GLY A 45 17.95 -11.23 14.45
N ALA A 46 18.55 -11.19 13.26
CA ALA A 46 18.79 -9.96 12.50
C ALA A 46 17.50 -9.21 12.10
N LYS A 47 16.36 -9.91 12.08
CA LYS A 47 15.04 -9.35 11.75
C LYS A 47 14.20 -9.09 13.00
N ARG A 48 14.75 -9.13 14.22
CA ARG A 48 13.99 -8.93 15.46
C ARG A 48 13.18 -7.64 15.41
N GLY A 49 11.87 -7.74 15.68
CA GLY A 49 10.93 -6.62 15.66
C GLY A 49 10.43 -6.23 14.27
N MET A 50 10.89 -6.88 13.21
CA MET A 50 10.32 -6.71 11.87
C MET A 50 9.08 -7.58 11.71
N GLN A 51 8.16 -7.11 10.86
CA GLN A 51 6.85 -7.70 10.62
C GLN A 51 6.80 -8.33 9.23
N ARG A 52 5.97 -9.36 9.06
CA ARG A 52 5.66 -9.90 7.73
C ARG A 52 4.22 -10.38 7.67
N PHE A 53 3.63 -10.24 6.48
CA PHE A 53 2.34 -10.84 6.17
C PHE A 53 2.49 -12.34 6.01
N VAL A 54 1.53 -13.11 6.51
CA VAL A 54 1.48 -14.55 6.35
C VAL A 54 0.09 -14.95 5.89
N SER A 55 0.05 -15.84 4.91
CA SER A 55 -1.19 -16.46 4.44
C SER A 55 -1.11 -17.97 4.59
N GLN A 56 -2.25 -18.61 4.78
CA GLN A 56 -2.33 -20.07 4.86
C GLN A 56 -3.69 -20.54 4.36
N THR A 57 -3.70 -21.47 3.42
CA THR A 57 -4.91 -22.09 2.88
C THR A 57 -5.16 -23.46 3.49
N THR A 58 -6.42 -23.92 3.47
CA THR A 58 -6.71 -25.34 3.62
C THR A 58 -6.49 -26.10 2.31
N ASP A 59 -6.26 -27.41 2.40
CA ASP A 59 -6.24 -28.32 1.24
C ASP A 59 -7.63 -28.95 1.06
N PRO A 60 -8.47 -28.45 0.14
CA PRO A 60 -9.84 -28.95 -0.03
C PRO A 60 -9.90 -30.36 -0.65
N ARG A 61 -8.76 -30.93 -1.04
CA ARG A 61 -8.68 -32.30 -1.60
C ARG A 61 -8.59 -33.36 -0.50
N LYS A 62 -8.36 -32.97 0.75
CA LYS A 62 -8.23 -33.87 1.91
C LYS A 62 -9.53 -33.86 2.72
N PRO A 63 -9.94 -34.99 3.31
CA PRO A 63 -11.10 -35.03 4.17
C PRO A 63 -10.86 -34.18 5.44
N GLY A 64 -11.89 -33.42 5.83
CA GLY A 64 -11.84 -32.51 6.98
C GLY A 64 -11.12 -31.19 6.70
N THR A 65 -10.84 -30.43 7.75
CA THR A 65 -10.13 -29.14 7.65
C THR A 65 -8.63 -29.37 7.84
N VAL A 66 -7.89 -29.50 6.73
CA VAL A 66 -6.43 -29.68 6.74
C VAL A 66 -5.74 -28.41 6.25
N TRP A 67 -5.02 -27.72 7.12
CA TRP A 67 -4.24 -26.54 6.75
C TRP A 67 -2.93 -26.91 6.03
N ASN A 68 -2.61 -26.20 4.94
CA ASN A 68 -1.30 -26.26 4.28
C ASN A 68 -0.23 -25.59 5.14
N LYS A 69 1.05 -25.68 4.73
CA LYS A 69 2.12 -24.91 5.39
C LYS A 69 1.86 -23.41 5.25
N PRO A 70 2.07 -22.59 6.30
CA PRO A 70 2.04 -21.13 6.17
C PRO A 70 2.99 -20.64 5.08
N HIS A 71 2.54 -19.63 4.32
CA HIS A 71 3.31 -18.95 3.29
C HIS A 71 3.62 -17.52 3.76
N PRO A 72 4.76 -17.32 4.45
CA PRO A 72 5.17 -15.99 4.89
C PRO A 72 5.76 -15.19 3.73
N ASP A 73 5.48 -13.89 3.73
CA ASP A 73 6.15 -12.91 2.88
C ASP A 73 7.52 -12.50 3.46
N THR A 74 8.15 -11.51 2.83
CA THR A 74 9.36 -10.84 3.30
C THR A 74 9.08 -9.94 4.51
N TYR A 75 10.15 -9.60 5.23
CA TYR A 75 10.06 -8.78 6.43
C TYR A 75 10.18 -7.29 6.11
N ASP A 76 9.28 -6.50 6.68
CA ASP A 76 9.26 -5.04 6.69
C ASP A 76 9.36 -4.49 8.12
N ARG A 77 9.60 -3.19 8.27
CA ARG A 77 9.56 -2.53 9.60
C ARG A 77 8.14 -2.37 10.12
N LEU A 78 7.19 -2.17 9.21
CA LEU A 78 5.77 -2.09 9.50
C LEU A 78 5.03 -2.78 8.35
N THR A 79 4.17 -3.74 8.67
CA THR A 79 3.25 -4.36 7.71
C THR A 79 1.84 -3.97 8.07
N ILE A 80 1.05 -3.56 7.07
CA ILE A 80 -0.34 -3.13 7.25
C ILE A 80 -1.21 -4.03 6.38
N MET A 81 -2.13 -4.75 7.02
CA MET A 81 -3.14 -5.59 6.37
C MET A 81 -4.44 -4.79 6.26
N TYR A 82 -5.13 -4.88 5.12
CA TYR A 82 -6.36 -4.14 4.87
C TYR A 82 -7.28 -4.88 3.89
N LEU A 83 -8.57 -4.56 3.91
CA LEU A 83 -9.56 -4.94 2.90
C LEU A 83 -9.67 -3.84 1.86
N ASN A 84 -9.65 -4.22 0.59
CA ASN A 84 -10.03 -3.33 -0.51
C ASN A 84 -11.58 -3.27 -0.66
N SER A 85 -12.07 -2.52 -1.64
CA SER A 85 -13.51 -2.37 -1.92
C SER A 85 -14.24 -3.65 -2.33
N ASP A 86 -13.49 -4.70 -2.70
CA ASP A 86 -14.03 -6.02 -3.05
C ASP A 86 -13.97 -6.99 -1.87
N ASP A 87 -13.74 -6.50 -0.65
CA ASP A 87 -13.50 -7.28 0.56
C ASP A 87 -12.32 -8.28 0.42
N HIS A 88 -11.40 -8.02 -0.51
CA HIS A 88 -10.19 -8.81 -0.68
C HIS A 88 -9.09 -8.31 0.25
N VAL A 89 -8.51 -9.25 1.00
CA VAL A 89 -7.34 -8.98 1.85
C VAL A 89 -6.14 -8.64 0.98
N LYS A 90 -5.51 -7.51 1.30
CA LYS A 90 -4.26 -7.03 0.75
C LYS A 90 -3.34 -6.61 1.89
N HIS A 91 -2.07 -6.42 1.58
CA HIS A 91 -1.12 -5.86 2.52
C HIS A 91 -0.16 -4.91 1.82
N THR A 92 0.45 -4.05 2.62
CA THR A 92 1.57 -3.20 2.22
C THR A 92 2.63 -3.18 3.30
N GLY A 93 3.88 -2.99 2.89
CA GLY A 93 5.05 -2.99 3.75
C GLY A 93 5.75 -1.64 3.72
N VAL A 94 6.20 -1.17 4.88
CA VAL A 94 7.15 -0.06 5.00
C VAL A 94 8.49 -0.65 5.42
N SER A 95 9.43 -0.67 4.48
CA SER A 95 10.75 -1.28 4.68
C SER A 95 11.66 -0.46 5.61
N GLU A 96 12.84 -1.00 5.91
CA GLU A 96 13.90 -0.29 6.64
C GLU A 96 14.47 0.93 5.91
N TYR A 97 14.26 1.03 4.60
CA TYR A 97 14.73 2.17 3.80
C TYR A 97 13.81 3.40 3.90
N GLY A 98 12.70 3.29 4.65
CA GLY A 98 11.78 4.37 4.92
C GLY A 98 10.58 4.40 3.96
N VAL A 99 9.91 5.55 3.92
CA VAL A 99 8.67 5.80 3.16
C VAL A 99 8.99 6.63 1.92
N THR A 100 8.65 6.19 0.71
CA THR A 100 8.76 7.05 -0.48
C THR A 100 7.64 8.10 -0.49
N PRO A 101 7.82 9.27 -1.15
CA PRO A 101 6.75 10.26 -1.22
C PRO A 101 5.48 9.72 -1.90
N GLU A 102 5.62 8.88 -2.94
CA GLU A 102 4.49 8.20 -3.59
C GLU A 102 3.80 7.22 -2.63
N GLY A 103 4.59 6.50 -1.82
CA GLY A 103 4.06 5.58 -0.81
C GLY A 103 3.29 6.31 0.29
N ASP A 104 3.81 7.44 0.80
CA ASP A 104 3.12 8.31 1.78
C ASP A 104 1.80 8.85 1.20
N ALA A 105 1.84 9.38 -0.02
CA ALA A 105 0.65 9.89 -0.68
C ALA A 105 -0.41 8.80 -0.89
N TRP A 106 -0.01 7.62 -1.34
CA TRP A 106 -0.92 6.50 -1.53
C TRP A 106 -1.57 6.03 -0.21
N LEU A 107 -0.78 5.94 0.88
CA LEU A 107 -1.30 5.57 2.20
C LEU A 107 -2.30 6.61 2.73
N ARG A 108 -2.04 7.91 2.52
CA ARG A 108 -2.95 9.01 2.89
C ARG A 108 -4.24 8.97 2.08
N LEU A 109 -4.14 8.93 0.76
CA LEU A 109 -5.29 9.02 -0.15
C LEU A 109 -6.29 7.87 0.06
N ARG A 110 -5.80 6.69 0.43
CA ARG A 110 -6.67 5.55 0.75
C ARG A 110 -7.17 5.53 2.20
N GLY A 111 -6.80 6.53 3.00
CA GLY A 111 -7.21 6.64 4.41
C GLY A 111 -6.57 5.59 5.33
N ILE A 112 -5.44 4.98 4.95
CA ILE A 112 -4.75 4.02 5.84
C ILE A 112 -4.21 4.73 7.07
N LEU A 113 -3.56 5.89 6.89
CA LEU A 113 -2.86 6.55 7.98
C LEU A 113 -3.79 6.96 9.13
N ASP A 114 -5.06 7.22 8.81
CA ASP A 114 -6.10 7.60 9.78
C ASP A 114 -6.59 6.41 10.62
N GLN A 115 -6.29 5.18 10.18
CA GLN A 115 -6.72 3.94 10.83
C GLN A 115 -5.57 3.25 11.58
N LEU A 116 -4.34 3.77 11.51
CA LEU A 116 -3.21 3.18 12.23
C LEU A 116 -3.42 3.26 13.75
N THR A 117 -3.00 2.22 14.48
CA THR A 117 -2.89 2.33 15.94
C THR A 117 -1.79 3.32 16.32
N ASP A 118 -1.80 3.82 17.54
CA ASP A 118 -0.75 4.74 18.04
C ASP A 118 0.67 4.16 17.87
N GLU A 119 0.83 2.86 18.10
CA GLU A 119 2.12 2.19 17.92
C GLU A 119 2.54 2.14 16.45
N GLN A 120 1.63 1.74 15.55
CA GLN A 120 1.89 1.71 14.11
C GLN A 120 2.20 3.11 13.59
N ARG A 121 1.44 4.12 14.04
CA ARG A 121 1.63 5.52 13.68
C ARG A 121 2.99 6.03 14.12
N ARG A 122 3.41 5.73 15.36
CA ARG A 122 4.73 6.09 15.87
C ARG A 122 5.87 5.46 15.05
N LEU A 123 5.74 4.19 14.67
CA LEU A 123 6.73 3.52 13.82
C LEU A 123 6.77 4.15 12.42
N TYR A 124 5.60 4.41 11.83
CA TYR A 124 5.47 5.07 10.55
C TYR A 124 6.13 6.45 10.55
N ASP A 125 5.81 7.29 11.54
CA ASP A 125 6.36 8.65 11.64
C ASP A 125 7.88 8.65 11.80
N ALA A 126 8.44 7.68 12.52
CA ALA A 126 9.89 7.52 12.63
C ALA A 126 10.54 7.18 11.27
N LEU A 127 9.92 6.30 10.48
CA LEU A 127 10.39 5.92 9.14
C LEU A 127 10.23 7.07 8.13
N LEU A 128 9.12 7.81 8.22
CA LEU A 128 8.86 9.00 7.43
C LEU A 128 9.89 10.09 7.71
N ALA A 129 10.22 10.33 8.99
CA ALA A 129 11.24 11.30 9.37
C ALA A 129 12.64 10.93 8.85
N VAL A 130 12.97 9.65 8.77
CA VAL A 130 14.22 9.18 8.14
C VAL A 130 14.20 9.46 6.64
N SER A 131 13.11 9.11 5.95
CA SER A 131 12.98 9.37 4.51
C SER A 131 13.08 10.86 4.16
N ARG A 132 12.45 11.73 4.95
CA ARG A 132 12.47 13.19 4.73
C ARG A 132 13.86 13.82 4.85
N ARG A 133 14.88 13.09 5.33
CA ARG A 133 16.29 13.53 5.25
C ARG A 133 16.79 13.61 3.80
N SER A 134 16.19 12.85 2.88
CA SER A 134 16.44 12.96 1.44
C SER A 134 15.54 14.03 0.82
N ALA A 135 15.78 15.30 1.13
CA ALA A 135 14.94 16.41 0.69
C ALA A 135 14.69 16.43 -0.83
N ALA A 136 15.73 16.15 -1.63
CA ALA A 136 15.64 16.16 -3.09
C ALA A 136 14.58 15.21 -3.67
N THR A 137 14.36 14.03 -3.07
CA THR A 137 13.33 13.07 -3.53
C THR A 137 11.93 13.64 -3.30
N TRP A 138 11.70 14.22 -2.12
CA TRP A 138 10.42 14.83 -1.76
C TRP A 138 10.15 16.08 -2.60
N GLU A 139 11.15 16.94 -2.80
CA GLU A 139 11.05 18.12 -3.65
C GLU A 139 10.73 17.77 -5.11
N ALA A 140 11.35 16.72 -5.65
CA ALA A 140 11.08 16.26 -7.02
C ALA A 140 9.64 15.76 -7.19
N PHE A 141 9.12 15.03 -6.19
CA PHE A 141 7.73 14.60 -6.15
C PHE A 141 6.77 15.79 -6.09
N GLU A 142 7.00 16.72 -5.16
CA GLU A 142 6.19 17.94 -4.98
C GLU A 142 6.17 18.81 -6.24
N ALA A 143 7.32 18.98 -6.89
CA ALA A 143 7.44 19.70 -8.16
C ALA A 143 6.69 19.01 -9.30
N THR A 144 6.53 17.69 -9.25
CA THR A 144 5.77 16.92 -10.24
C THR A 144 4.27 17.09 -10.02
N VAL A 145 3.79 16.98 -8.78
CA VAL A 145 2.39 17.29 -8.45
C VAL A 145 2.04 18.73 -8.83
N ALA A 146 2.92 19.69 -8.52
CA ALA A 146 2.71 21.10 -8.87
C ALA A 146 2.64 21.32 -10.39
N ALA A 147 3.51 20.65 -11.17
CA ALA A 147 3.48 20.75 -12.62
C ALA A 147 2.17 20.19 -13.22
N ILE A 148 1.68 19.06 -12.71
CA ILE A 148 0.39 18.49 -13.12
C ILE A 148 -0.76 19.42 -12.75
N THR A 149 -0.73 19.98 -11.53
CA THR A 149 -1.74 20.94 -11.05
C THR A 149 -1.80 22.16 -11.97
N ALA A 150 -0.65 22.75 -12.32
CA ALA A 150 -0.57 23.89 -13.23
C ALA A 150 -1.07 23.53 -14.64
N HIS A 151 -0.69 22.35 -15.16
CA HIS A 151 -1.16 21.88 -16.46
C HIS A 151 -2.69 21.78 -16.52
N ILE A 152 -3.32 21.18 -15.50
CA ILE A 152 -4.78 21.06 -15.43
C ILE A 152 -5.42 22.44 -15.31
N ALA A 153 -4.86 23.34 -14.50
CA ALA A 153 -5.37 24.70 -14.34
C ALA A 153 -5.31 25.50 -15.66
N ASP A 154 -4.21 25.38 -16.41
CA ASP A 154 -3.99 26.16 -17.64
C ASP A 154 -4.78 25.62 -18.84
N THR A 155 -4.97 24.30 -18.92
CA THR A 155 -5.54 23.64 -20.11
C THR A 155 -6.95 23.09 -19.90
N GLY A 156 -7.37 22.88 -18.66
CA GLY A 156 -8.60 22.16 -18.31
C GLY A 156 -8.54 20.66 -18.57
N ALA A 157 -7.37 20.10 -18.90
CA ALA A 157 -7.18 18.70 -19.25
C ALA A 157 -6.13 18.01 -18.38
N GLU A 158 -6.28 16.69 -18.21
CA GLU A 158 -5.27 15.84 -17.57
C GLU A 158 -4.05 15.66 -18.49
N PRO A 159 -2.82 15.50 -17.93
CA PRO A 159 -1.63 15.26 -18.72
C PRO A 159 -1.73 13.97 -19.54
N GLU A 160 -1.33 14.02 -20.81
CA GLU A 160 -1.18 12.83 -21.64
C GLU A 160 0.06 12.03 -21.20
N VAL A 161 -0.17 10.83 -20.69
CA VAL A 161 0.88 9.94 -20.17
C VAL A 161 1.09 8.77 -21.12
N THR A 162 2.33 8.53 -21.53
CA THR A 162 2.75 7.36 -22.32
C THR A 162 3.80 6.58 -21.55
N ASP A 163 3.61 5.27 -21.36
CA ASP A 163 4.51 4.38 -20.60
C ASP A 163 4.89 4.95 -19.22
N GLY A 164 3.87 5.47 -18.51
CA GLY A 164 4.05 6.10 -17.20
C GLY A 164 4.84 7.40 -17.21
N THR A 165 5.10 8.02 -18.38
CA THR A 165 5.84 9.27 -18.52
C THR A 165 4.98 10.35 -19.15
N TRP A 166 5.02 11.55 -18.59
CA TRP A 166 4.46 12.78 -19.17
C TRP A 166 5.59 13.71 -19.60
N ILE A 167 5.43 14.38 -20.75
CA ILE A 167 6.29 15.49 -21.17
C ILE A 167 5.54 16.78 -20.90
N ASP A 168 6.03 17.60 -19.98
CA ASP A 168 5.36 18.85 -19.63
C ASP A 168 5.53 19.93 -20.71
N ALA A 169 4.82 21.05 -20.56
CA ALA A 169 4.84 22.16 -21.52
C ALA A 169 6.24 22.78 -21.74
N SER A 170 7.19 22.54 -20.81
CA SER A 170 8.59 22.96 -20.97
C SER A 170 9.45 21.94 -21.72
N GLY A 171 8.89 20.81 -22.14
CA GLY A 171 9.61 19.70 -22.76
C GLY A 171 10.29 18.77 -21.75
N ARG A 172 10.05 18.95 -20.44
CA ARG A 172 10.67 18.12 -19.40
C ARG A 172 9.91 16.80 -19.24
N ARG A 173 10.65 15.70 -19.27
CA ARG A 173 10.14 14.36 -18.96
C ARG A 173 9.90 14.21 -17.46
N ARG A 174 8.71 13.72 -17.10
CA ARG A 174 8.30 13.42 -15.72
C ARG A 174 7.77 11.99 -15.67
N TYR A 175 8.46 11.13 -14.94
CA TYR A 175 8.00 9.77 -14.72
C TYR A 175 6.97 9.76 -13.58
N LEU A 176 5.76 9.34 -13.90
CA LEU A 176 4.62 9.23 -12.99
C LEU A 176 4.34 7.79 -12.58
N GLY A 177 4.90 6.80 -13.30
CA GLY A 177 4.60 5.38 -13.11
C GLY A 177 3.24 4.98 -13.67
N GLU A 178 3.16 3.84 -14.37
CA GLU A 178 1.95 3.40 -15.08
C GLU A 178 0.73 3.24 -14.15
N HIS A 179 0.95 2.78 -12.91
CA HIS A 179 -0.13 2.54 -11.94
C HIS A 179 -0.31 3.67 -10.93
N GLN A 180 0.49 4.74 -11.03
CA GLN A 180 0.54 5.84 -10.06
C GLN A 180 -0.07 7.13 -10.61
N VAL A 181 -0.36 7.22 -11.91
CA VAL A 181 -1.06 8.38 -12.51
C VAL A 181 -2.32 8.78 -11.72
N PRO A 182 -3.22 7.86 -11.31
CA PRO A 182 -4.39 8.24 -10.55
C PRO A 182 -4.09 8.97 -9.24
N MET A 183 -3.01 8.58 -8.56
CA MET A 183 -2.56 9.23 -7.32
C MET A 183 -2.12 10.67 -7.58
N TYR A 184 -1.32 10.90 -8.61
CA TYR A 184 -0.88 12.26 -8.97
C TYR A 184 -2.06 13.16 -9.36
N LEU A 185 -3.03 12.64 -10.10
CA LEU A 185 -4.23 13.38 -10.47
C LEU A 185 -5.10 13.71 -9.26
N ALA A 186 -5.27 12.76 -8.33
CA ALA A 186 -6.02 13.00 -7.10
C ALA A 186 -5.37 14.09 -6.21
N LEU A 187 -4.03 14.11 -6.12
CA LEU A 187 -3.31 15.16 -5.40
C LEU A 187 -3.44 16.53 -6.07
N ALA A 188 -3.39 16.57 -7.41
CA ALA A 188 -3.59 17.80 -8.16
C ALA A 188 -5.01 18.35 -7.97
N ASP A 189 -6.03 17.49 -8.05
CA ASP A 189 -7.43 17.83 -7.80
C ASP A 189 -7.64 18.39 -6.39
N GLN A 190 -7.04 17.77 -5.37
CA GLN A 190 -7.05 18.29 -3.99
C GLN A 190 -6.46 19.70 -3.86
N ARG A 191 -5.45 20.06 -4.68
CA ARG A 191 -4.86 21.41 -4.67
C ARG A 191 -5.69 22.44 -5.40
N LEU A 192 -6.45 22.03 -6.41
CA LEU A 192 -7.32 22.92 -7.18
C LEU A 192 -8.63 23.22 -6.45
N ASN A 193 -9.13 22.26 -5.67
CA ASN A 193 -10.46 22.30 -5.07
C ASN A 193 -10.48 22.42 -3.53
N GLY A 194 -9.31 22.29 -2.87
CA GLY A 194 -9.16 22.42 -1.41
C GLY A 194 -8.73 23.82 -1.00
#